data_AF-A0A4U9VAS9-F1
#
_entry.id   AF-A0A4U9VAS9-F1
#
_cell.length_a   1.000
_cell.length_b   1.000
_cell.length_c   1.000
_cell.angle_alpha   90.00
_cell.angle_beta   90.00
_cell.angle_gamma   90.00
#
_symmetry.space_group_name_H-M   'P 1'
#
loop_
_entity.id
_entity.type
_entity.pdbx_description
1 polymer ?
#
loop_
_entity_poly.entity_id
_entity_poly.type
_entity_poly.pdbx_seq_one_letter_code
_entity_poly.pdbx_strand_id
1 'polypeptide(L)'
;MPTAAFGSKNLFGHPPPACTGVAGVVDYVVKIIERDLLAKYPNVDGVVGLNHLYGCGVAINAPAAVVPIRTLHNLALNPNFGGEVLVVGLGCEKLQPERLLQGTPDVQPITVDENRIVRLQDEKHVGFQAMVADILAVAEQHLQRLNRRQRETVPASELVVGMQCGGSDAFSG
;
A
#
# COMPACT_ATOMS: atom_id res chain seq x y z
N MET A 1 8.87 21.39 3.36
CA MET A 1 8.38 20.63 4.54
C MET A 1 7.50 19.52 3.99
N PRO A 2 7.69 18.24 4.35
CA PRO A 2 6.71 17.23 3.96
C PRO A 2 5.39 17.65 4.61
N THR A 3 4.30 17.71 3.85
CA THR A 3 2.96 17.94 4.37
C THR A 3 2.69 16.88 5.44
N ALA A 4 2.79 17.26 6.72
CA ALA A 4 2.65 16.35 7.84
C ALA A 4 1.18 15.97 7.97
N ALA A 5 0.73 15.02 7.16
CA ALA A 5 -0.61 14.48 7.26
C ALA A 5 -0.64 13.49 8.44
N PHE A 6 -1.63 13.63 9.32
CA PHE A 6 -1.72 12.84 10.54
C PHE A 6 -2.61 11.61 10.34
N GLY A 7 -2.07 10.43 10.66
CA GLY A 7 -2.81 9.16 10.63
C GLY A 7 -3.47 8.88 11.98
N SER A 8 -4.71 8.38 11.94
CA SER A 8 -5.39 7.86 13.13
C SER A 8 -4.94 6.43 13.48
N LYS A 9 -4.41 5.70 12.50
CA LYS A 9 -3.80 4.38 12.65
C LYS A 9 -2.35 4.34 12.15
N ASN A 10 -1.61 3.36 12.61
CA ASN A 10 -0.26 3.03 12.17
C ASN A 10 -0.28 1.68 11.43
N LEU A 11 -0.69 1.70 10.16
CA LEU A 11 -0.87 0.51 9.34
C LEU A 11 0.35 0.28 8.46
N PHE A 12 0.77 -0.98 8.33
CA PHE A 12 1.62 -1.38 7.23
C PHE A 12 0.75 -1.63 6.00
N GLY A 13 0.97 -0.84 4.93
CA GLY A 13 0.19 -0.94 3.71
C GLY A 13 0.98 -1.62 2.61
N HIS A 14 0.37 -2.60 1.96
CA HIS A 14 0.81 -3.11 0.68
C HIS A 14 0.07 -2.34 -0.43
N PRO A 15 0.65 -1.31 -1.08
CA PRO A 15 0.08 -0.67 -2.25
C PRO A 15 -0.13 -1.67 -3.35
N PRO A 16 -1.13 -1.39 -4.20
CA PRO A 16 -1.81 -2.49 -4.83
C PRO A 16 -0.97 -3.20 -5.91
N PRO A 17 -0.96 -4.54 -5.91
CA PRO A 17 -0.17 -5.32 -6.82
C PRO A 17 -0.73 -5.22 -8.23
N ALA A 18 0.19 -5.30 -9.17
CA ALA A 18 -0.10 -4.96 -10.55
C ALA A 18 -0.75 -6.08 -11.37
N CYS A 19 -1.08 -7.25 -10.81
CA CYS A 19 -1.69 -8.33 -11.59
C CYS A 19 -2.51 -9.31 -10.75
N THR A 20 -3.52 -9.93 -11.36
CA THR A 20 -4.40 -10.95 -10.78
C THR A 20 -3.63 -12.14 -10.19
N GLY A 21 -2.46 -12.47 -10.74
CA GLY A 21 -1.60 -13.55 -10.23
C GLY A 21 -0.90 -13.22 -8.90
N VAL A 22 -0.81 -11.94 -8.54
CA VAL A 22 -0.11 -11.47 -7.32
C VAL A 22 -1.06 -11.34 -6.13
N ALA A 23 -2.35 -11.13 -6.38
CA ALA A 23 -3.34 -10.94 -5.31
C ALA A 23 -3.29 -12.08 -4.28
N GLY A 24 -3.20 -13.33 -4.75
CA GLY A 24 -3.07 -14.49 -3.87
C GLY A 24 -1.77 -14.53 -3.07
N VAL A 25 -0.66 -14.00 -3.62
CA VAL A 25 0.62 -13.90 -2.92
C VAL A 25 0.57 -12.85 -1.82
N VAL A 26 0.00 -11.68 -2.11
CA VAL A 26 -0.16 -10.60 -1.12
C VAL A 26 -1.05 -11.06 0.02
N ASP A 27 -2.21 -11.64 -0.27
CA ASP A 27 -3.12 -12.14 0.77
C ASP A 27 -2.47 -13.24 1.63
N TYR A 28 -1.67 -14.10 1.01
CA TYR A 28 -0.91 -15.13 1.72
C TYR A 28 0.14 -14.52 2.65
N VAL A 29 0.90 -13.54 2.17
CA VAL A 29 1.95 -12.86 2.96
C VAL A 29 1.33 -12.03 4.09
N VAL A 30 0.25 -11.29 3.84
CA VAL A 30 -0.46 -10.51 4.86
C VAL A 30 -0.85 -11.40 6.04
N LYS A 31 -1.42 -12.58 5.78
CA LYS A 31 -1.76 -13.56 6.82
C LYS A 31 -0.54 -14.03 7.63
N ILE A 32 0.61 -14.22 6.98
CA ILE A 32 1.86 -14.57 7.67
C ILE A 32 2.32 -13.40 8.55
N ILE A 33 2.30 -12.17 8.03
CA ILE A 33 2.69 -10.97 8.77
C ILE A 33 1.81 -10.81 10.02
N GLU A 34 0.49 -10.92 9.88
CA GLU A 34 -0.47 -10.82 10.99
C GLU A 34 -0.20 -11.88 12.07
N ARG A 35 0.06 -13.13 11.65
CA ARG A 35 0.28 -14.26 12.56
C ARG A 35 1.64 -14.23 13.25
N ASP A 36 2.71 -13.96 12.51
CA ASP A 36 4.10 -14.26 12.94
C ASP A 36 4.94 -13.01 13.26
N LEU A 37 4.63 -11.86 12.63
CA LEU A 37 5.44 -10.65 12.76
C LEU A 37 4.76 -9.57 13.60
N LEU A 38 3.45 -9.37 13.45
CA LEU A 38 2.74 -8.25 14.07
C LEU A 38 2.86 -8.24 15.60
N ALA A 39 2.89 -9.41 16.24
CA ALA A 39 3.09 -9.54 17.69
C ALA A 39 4.44 -8.97 18.18
N LYS A 40 5.45 -8.86 17.30
CA LYS A 40 6.76 -8.27 17.63
C LYS A 40 6.76 -6.74 17.56
N TYR A 41 5.73 -6.14 16.96
CA TYR A 41 5.65 -4.71 16.66
C TYR A 41 4.38 -4.08 17.29
N PRO A 42 4.35 -3.90 18.62
CA PRO A 42 3.16 -3.50 19.35
C PRO A 42 2.63 -2.10 18.98
N ASN A 43 3.44 -1.24 18.36
CA ASN A 43 3.01 0.09 17.94
C ASN A 43 2.42 0.10 16.53
N VAL A 44 2.36 -1.04 15.83
CA VAL A 44 1.74 -1.19 14.51
C VAL A 44 0.32 -1.75 14.69
N ASP A 45 -0.70 -1.00 14.26
CA ASP A 45 -2.11 -1.35 14.48
C ASP A 45 -2.58 -2.53 13.60
N GLY A 46 -1.88 -2.80 12.49
CA GLY A 46 -2.23 -3.89 11.58
C GLY A 46 -1.52 -3.78 10.23
N VAL A 47 -1.81 -4.75 9.36
CA VAL A 47 -1.35 -4.79 7.97
C VAL A 47 -2.56 -4.84 7.04
N VAL A 48 -2.47 -4.18 5.89
CA VAL A 48 -3.54 -4.15 4.88
C VAL A 48 -2.98 -4.47 3.50
N GLY A 49 -3.50 -5.53 2.89
CA GLY A 49 -3.33 -5.82 1.47
C GLY A 49 -4.30 -5.01 0.62
N LEU A 50 -3.82 -4.08 -0.21
CA LEU A 50 -4.66 -3.46 -1.22
C LEU A 50 -4.49 -4.27 -2.50
N ASN A 51 -5.52 -4.87 -3.06
CA ASN A 51 -5.43 -5.61 -4.33
C ASN A 51 -6.05 -4.81 -5.48
N HIS A 52 -5.47 -4.84 -6.68
CA HIS A 52 -6.08 -4.22 -7.87
C HIS A 52 -5.97 -5.09 -9.13
N LEU A 53 -6.86 -4.87 -10.09
CA LEU A 53 -6.87 -5.58 -11.38
C LEU A 53 -6.09 -4.87 -12.49
N TYR A 54 -5.52 -3.70 -12.19
CA TYR A 54 -5.00 -2.73 -13.16
C TYR A 54 -3.56 -2.97 -13.65
N GLY A 55 -3.19 -4.18 -14.08
CA GLY A 55 -1.86 -4.30 -14.71
C GLY A 55 -1.53 -5.47 -15.64
N CYS A 56 -2.40 -6.46 -15.86
CA CYS A 56 -2.33 -7.27 -17.09
C CYS A 56 -3.61 -7.05 -17.93
N GLY A 57 -3.46 -6.74 -19.21
CA GLY A 57 -4.58 -6.59 -20.15
C GLY A 57 -5.31 -5.25 -20.12
N VAL A 58 -4.79 -4.25 -19.39
CA VAL A 58 -5.40 -2.92 -19.31
C VAL A 58 -4.74 -1.94 -20.29
N ALA A 59 -5.57 -1.17 -21.00
CA ALA A 59 -5.12 -0.05 -21.82
C ALA A 59 -4.65 1.11 -20.91
N ILE A 60 -3.45 0.97 -20.34
CA ILE A 60 -2.90 1.90 -19.34
C ILE A 60 -2.70 3.33 -19.85
N ASN A 61 -2.73 3.51 -21.17
CA ASN A 61 -2.63 4.81 -21.85
C ASN A 61 -3.98 5.28 -22.41
N ALA A 62 -5.08 4.59 -22.13
CA ALA A 62 -6.41 5.05 -22.52
C ALA A 62 -6.77 6.33 -21.74
N PRO A 63 -7.54 7.27 -22.33
CA PRO A 63 -7.88 8.54 -21.68
C PRO A 63 -8.53 8.40 -20.30
N ALA A 64 -9.37 7.37 -20.09
CA ALA A 64 -10.07 7.12 -18.83
C ALA A 64 -9.21 6.39 -17.78
N ALA A 65 -8.01 5.90 -18.13
CA ALA A 65 -7.17 5.13 -17.21
C ALA A 65 -6.61 5.95 -16.04
N VAL A 66 -6.69 7.28 -16.13
CA VAL A 66 -6.20 8.20 -15.09
C VAL A 66 -6.93 8.01 -13.75
N VAL A 67 -8.23 7.70 -13.75
CA VAL A 67 -9.03 7.59 -12.53
C VAL A 67 -8.51 6.47 -11.62
N PRO A 68 -8.43 5.20 -12.06
CA PRO A 68 -7.92 4.12 -11.21
C PRO A 68 -6.46 4.33 -10.82
N ILE A 69 -5.58 4.77 -11.72
CA ILE A 69 -4.16 5.03 -11.40
C ILE A 69 -4.06 6.06 -10.27
N ARG A 70 -4.79 7.17 -10.39
CA ARG A 70 -4.82 8.23 -9.37
C ARG A 70 -5.41 7.73 -8.05
N THR A 71 -6.46 6.92 -8.09
CA THR A 71 -7.04 6.33 -6.87
C THR A 71 -6.02 5.46 -6.15
N LEU A 72 -5.31 4.58 -6.86
CA LEU A 72 -4.32 3.67 -6.27
C LEU A 72 -3.12 4.45 -5.69
N HIS A 73 -2.66 5.49 -6.39
CA HIS A 73 -1.61 6.37 -5.90
C HIS A 73 -2.05 7.08 -4.61
N ASN A 74 -3.24 7.69 -4.60
CA ASN A 74 -3.73 8.44 -3.44
C ASN A 74 -4.02 7.53 -2.24
N LEU A 75 -4.41 6.28 -2.47
CA LEU A 75 -4.52 5.29 -1.39
C LEU A 75 -3.16 5.03 -0.74
N ALA A 76 -2.08 4.93 -1.52
CA ALA A 76 -0.73 4.76 -0.97
C ALA A 76 -0.26 5.99 -0.16
N LEU A 77 -0.79 7.18 -0.44
CA LEU A 77 -0.55 8.41 0.31
C LEU A 77 -1.41 8.56 1.58
N ASN A 78 -2.26 7.58 1.92
CA ASN A 78 -3.10 7.68 3.11
C ASN A 78 -2.23 7.85 4.38
N PRO A 79 -2.51 8.85 5.25
CA PRO A 79 -1.69 9.12 6.44
C PRO A 79 -1.58 7.94 7.41
N ASN A 80 -2.57 7.04 7.40
CA ASN A 80 -2.56 5.82 8.20
C ASN A 80 -1.43 4.85 7.82
N PHE A 81 -0.92 4.92 6.59
CA PHE A 81 0.23 4.12 6.16
C PHE A 81 1.58 4.73 6.57
N GLY A 82 1.59 5.97 7.09
CA GLY A 82 2.82 6.62 7.55
C GLY A 82 3.88 6.84 6.48
N GLY A 83 3.50 6.76 5.20
CA GLY A 83 4.44 6.77 4.09
C GLY A 83 5.33 5.51 4.00
N GLU A 84 5.03 4.43 4.75
CA GLU A 84 5.77 3.17 4.76
C GLU A 84 4.97 2.08 4.03
N VAL A 85 4.84 2.28 2.73
CA VAL A 85 4.12 1.38 1.83
C VAL A 85 5.10 0.45 1.09
N LEU A 86 4.76 -0.84 0.98
CA LEU A 86 5.50 -1.85 0.22
C LEU A 86 4.77 -2.24 -1.07
N VAL A 87 5.32 -1.97 -2.25
CA VAL A 87 4.74 -2.42 -3.53
C VAL A 87 5.30 -3.78 -3.91
N VAL A 88 4.43 -4.69 -4.36
CA VAL A 88 4.80 -6.03 -4.84
C VAL A 88 4.16 -6.18 -6.21
N GLY A 89 5.00 -6.43 -7.21
CA GLY A 89 4.59 -6.66 -8.59
C GLY A 89 5.18 -7.96 -9.11
N LEU A 90 4.63 -8.52 -10.20
CA LEU A 90 5.29 -9.63 -10.90
C LEU A 90 6.58 -9.17 -11.59
N GLY A 91 6.56 -7.98 -12.20
CA GLY A 91 7.60 -7.44 -13.07
C GLY A 91 7.16 -7.29 -14.53
N CYS A 92 6.14 -8.04 -14.99
CA CYS A 92 5.68 -8.04 -16.39
C CYS A 92 4.42 -7.19 -16.65
N GLU A 93 3.89 -6.51 -15.63
CA GLU A 93 2.70 -5.66 -15.71
C GLU A 93 2.85 -4.42 -16.62
N LYS A 94 1.71 -3.95 -17.16
CA LYS A 94 1.60 -2.70 -17.92
C LYS A 94 1.62 -1.45 -17.03
N LEU A 95 1.04 -1.54 -15.83
CA LEU A 95 1.19 -0.51 -14.80
C LEU A 95 2.36 -0.90 -13.91
N GLN A 96 3.55 -0.45 -14.28
CA GLN A 96 4.75 -0.68 -13.47
C GLN A 96 4.67 0.10 -12.15
N PRO A 97 5.15 -0.47 -11.03
CA PRO A 97 5.22 0.22 -9.73
C PRO A 97 5.85 1.61 -9.80
N GLU A 98 6.89 1.79 -10.60
CA GLU A 98 7.57 3.07 -10.77
C GLU A 98 6.63 4.13 -11.34
N ARG A 99 5.79 3.76 -12.30
CA ARG A 99 4.79 4.66 -12.87
C ARG A 99 3.72 5.01 -11.85
N LEU A 100 3.34 4.06 -10.99
CA LEU A 100 2.43 4.35 -9.90
C LEU A 100 3.07 5.36 -8.94
N LEU A 101 4.35 5.20 -8.57
CA LEU A 101 5.01 6.03 -7.55
C LEU A 101 5.48 7.40 -8.06
N GLN A 102 5.75 7.55 -9.37
CA GLN A 102 6.13 8.83 -10.00
C GLN A 102 5.04 9.91 -9.93
N GLY A 103 3.80 9.55 -9.59
CA GLY A 103 2.70 10.51 -9.51
C GLY A 103 2.23 10.99 -10.89
N THR A 104 1.42 12.05 -10.88
CA THR A 104 0.91 12.72 -12.08
C THR A 104 1.07 14.23 -11.90
N PRO A 105 0.85 15.09 -12.90
CA PRO A 105 0.97 16.54 -12.70
C PRO A 105 0.15 17.07 -11.51
N ASP A 106 -0.96 16.41 -11.19
CA ASP A 106 -1.88 16.78 -10.11
C ASP A 106 -1.62 16.03 -8.79
N VAL A 107 -0.65 15.11 -8.75
CA VAL A 107 -0.42 14.21 -7.62
C VAL A 107 1.08 14.08 -7.35
N GLN A 108 1.48 14.44 -6.13
CA GLN A 108 2.88 14.45 -5.72
C GLN A 108 3.53 13.07 -5.85
N PRO A 109 4.78 12.98 -6.35
CA PRO A 109 5.50 11.71 -6.39
C PRO A 109 5.76 11.17 -4.98
N ILE A 110 5.69 9.85 -4.84
CA ILE A 110 6.14 9.14 -3.65
C ILE A 110 7.62 8.85 -3.83
N THR A 111 8.48 9.44 -3.01
CA THR A 111 9.91 9.13 -3.05
C THR A 111 10.11 7.65 -2.72
N VAL A 112 10.80 6.95 -3.61
CA VAL A 112 11.02 5.51 -3.53
C VAL A 112 12.46 5.28 -3.13
N ASP A 113 12.68 4.73 -1.93
CA ASP A 113 13.91 4.01 -1.66
C ASP A 113 13.79 2.62 -2.29
N GLU A 114 14.88 2.04 -2.78
CA GLU A 114 14.90 0.72 -3.45
C GLU A 114 14.19 -0.39 -2.64
N ASN A 115 14.11 -0.24 -1.32
CA ASN A 115 13.44 -1.16 -0.40
C ASN A 115 11.90 -1.06 -0.38
N ARG A 116 11.26 -0.33 -1.30
CA ARG A 116 9.79 -0.20 -1.35
C ARG A 116 9.13 -1.02 -2.46
N ILE A 117 9.90 -1.66 -3.33
CA ILE A 117 9.36 -2.44 -4.46
C ILE A 117 9.98 -3.84 -4.45
N VAL A 118 9.13 -4.87 -4.39
CA VAL A 118 9.53 -6.27 -4.57
C VAL A 118 8.96 -6.79 -5.89
N ARG A 119 9.83 -7.28 -6.76
CA ARG A 119 9.48 -7.86 -8.06
C ARG A 119 9.56 -9.38 -7.98
N LEU A 120 8.42 -10.07 -8.08
CA LEU A 120 8.35 -11.51 -7.86
C LEU A 120 9.09 -12.32 -8.93
N GLN A 121 9.04 -11.90 -10.20
CA GLN A 121 9.72 -12.60 -11.31
C GLN A 121 11.14 -12.08 -11.59
N ASP A 122 11.77 -11.43 -10.61
CA ASP A 122 13.19 -11.12 -10.67
C ASP A 122 14.02 -12.42 -10.70
N GLU A 123 15.09 -12.46 -11.49
CA GLU A 123 15.98 -13.62 -11.65
C GLU A 123 16.59 -14.08 -10.33
N LYS A 124 16.69 -13.19 -9.33
CA LYS A 124 17.16 -13.53 -7.99
C LYS A 124 16.23 -14.49 -7.23
N HIS A 125 14.96 -14.61 -7.64
CA HIS A 125 13.97 -15.44 -6.96
C HIS A 125 13.86 -16.84 -7.56
N VAL A 126 14.29 -17.85 -6.80
CA VAL A 126 14.14 -19.26 -7.16
C VAL A 126 12.97 -19.88 -6.39
N GLY A 127 11.81 -19.93 -7.05
CA GLY A 127 10.59 -20.54 -6.51
C GLY A 127 9.78 -19.65 -5.56
N PHE A 128 8.57 -20.11 -5.21
CA PHE A 128 7.61 -19.33 -4.44
C PHE A 128 8.12 -18.92 -3.05
N GLN A 129 8.84 -19.83 -2.36
CA GLN A 129 9.34 -19.55 -1.01
C GLN A 129 10.39 -18.45 -0.99
N ALA A 130 11.25 -18.37 -2.01
CA ALA A 130 12.23 -17.28 -2.13
C ALA A 130 11.53 -15.92 -2.31
N MET A 131 10.46 -15.88 -3.11
CA MET A 131 9.65 -14.68 -3.29
C MET A 131 9.00 -14.24 -1.97
N VAL A 132 8.36 -15.17 -1.25
CA VAL A 132 7.73 -14.88 0.05
C VAL A 132 8.76 -14.40 1.07
N ALA A 133 9.93 -15.01 1.11
CA ALA A 133 11.01 -14.61 2.02
C ALA A 133 11.51 -13.18 1.74
N ASP A 134 11.65 -12.78 0.47
CA ASP A 134 12.05 -11.41 0.10
C ASP A 134 10.99 -10.39 0.58
N ILE A 135 9.71 -10.67 0.33
CA ILE A 135 8.61 -9.79 0.78
C ILE A 135 8.61 -9.66 2.31
N LEU A 136 8.77 -10.77 3.04
CA LEU A 136 8.78 -10.75 4.50
C LEU A 136 9.99 -9.98 5.06
N ALA A 137 11.18 -10.16 4.45
CA ALA A 137 12.39 -9.45 4.86
C ALA A 137 12.22 -7.93 4.69
N VAL A 138 11.66 -7.50 3.55
CA VAL A 138 11.38 -6.09 3.31
C VAL A 138 10.28 -5.57 4.25
N ALA A 139 9.18 -6.32 4.40
CA ALA A 139 8.10 -5.97 5.32
C ALA A 139 8.59 -5.80 6.76
N GLU A 140 9.52 -6.64 7.22
CA GLU A 140 10.10 -6.54 8.57
C GLU A 140 10.84 -5.20 8.76
N GLN A 141 11.56 -4.71 7.75
CA GLN A 141 12.22 -3.40 7.80
C GLN A 141 11.19 -2.25 7.92
N HIS A 142 10.08 -2.32 7.18
CA HIS A 142 9.00 -1.34 7.28
C HIS A 142 8.33 -1.38 8.67
N LEU A 143 8.02 -2.57 9.17
CA LEU A 143 7.44 -2.75 10.50
C LEU A 143 8.35 -2.21 11.60
N GLN A 144 9.67 -2.41 11.51
CA GLN A 144 10.63 -1.83 12.44
C GLN A 144 10.61 -0.29 12.44
N ARG A 145 10.43 0.35 11.28
CA ARG A 145 10.31 1.82 11.18
C ARG A 145 8.97 2.30 11.73
N LEU A 146 7.87 1.67 11.32
CA LEU A 146 6.53 1.97 11.80
C LEU A 146 6.42 1.81 13.33
N ASN A 147 7.07 0.78 13.89
CA ASN A 147 7.04 0.51 15.32
C ASN A 147 7.77 1.59 16.17
N ARG A 148 8.60 2.44 15.56
CA ARG A 148 9.24 3.56 16.26
C ARG A 148 8.36 4.80 16.38
N ARG A 149 7.24 4.84 15.66
CA ARG A 149 6.31 5.98 15.68
C ARG A 149 5.55 6.02 17.00
N GLN A 150 5.32 7.22 17.51
CA GLN A 150 4.53 7.47 18.71
C GLN A 150 3.39 8.43 18.38
N ARG A 151 2.28 8.30 19.12
CA ARG A 151 1.15 9.21 18.99
C ARG A 151 1.48 10.53 19.67
N GLU A 152 1.08 11.62 19.04
CA GLU A 152 1.25 12.97 19.57
C GLU A 152 -0.09 13.70 19.60
N THR A 153 -0.25 14.64 20.53
CA THR A 153 -1.44 15.50 20.57
C THR A 153 -1.38 16.46 19.39
N VAL A 154 -2.42 16.44 18.56
CA VAL A 154 -2.53 17.28 17.37
C VAL A 154 -3.86 18.04 17.37
N PRO A 155 -3.95 19.21 16.71
CA PRO A 155 -5.22 19.92 16.56
C PRO A 155 -6.27 19.06 15.86
N ALA A 156 -7.54 19.17 16.26
CA ALA A 156 -8.64 18.48 15.60
C ALA A 156 -8.82 18.91 14.12
N SER A 157 -8.26 20.05 13.72
CA SER A 157 -8.24 20.51 12.32
C SER A 157 -7.48 19.60 11.36
N GLU A 158 -6.64 18.69 11.89
CA GLU A 158 -5.92 17.70 11.10
C GLU A 158 -6.78 16.49 10.71
N LEU A 159 -7.99 16.37 11.25
CA LEU A 159 -8.89 15.26 10.96
C LEU A 159 -9.54 15.41 9.58
N VAL A 160 -9.47 14.35 8.78
CA VAL A 160 -10.23 14.19 7.54
C VAL A 160 -11.30 13.13 7.76
N VAL A 161 -12.56 13.56 7.86
CA VAL A 161 -13.70 12.67 8.17
C VAL A 161 -14.53 12.44 6.90
N GLY A 162 -14.59 11.18 6.45
CA GLY A 162 -15.50 10.76 5.38
C GLY A 162 -16.83 10.30 5.96
N MET A 163 -17.94 10.70 5.33
CA MET A 163 -19.29 10.24 5.67
C MET A 163 -19.90 9.51 4.48
N GLN A 164 -20.54 8.37 4.76
CA GLN A 164 -21.22 7.57 3.76
C GLN A 164 -22.49 6.97 4.39
N CYS A 165 -23.59 7.00 3.63
CA CYS A 165 -24.80 6.26 3.99
C CYS A 165 -24.66 4.78 3.60
N GLY A 166 -25.18 3.90 4.45
CA GLY A 166 -25.26 2.45 4.17
C GLY A 166 -26.51 2.13 3.35
N GLY A 167 -27.49 1.48 3.98
CA GLY A 167 -28.83 1.29 3.41
C GLY A 167 -29.72 2.48 3.76
N SER A 168 -30.37 3.06 2.75
CA SER A 168 -31.34 4.14 2.98
C SER A 168 -32.50 3.62 3.84
N ASP A 169 -32.87 4.36 4.87
CA ASP A 169 -34.07 4.12 5.66
C ASP A 169 -34.91 5.39 5.85
N ALA A 170 -36.15 5.21 6.32
CA ALA A 170 -37.11 6.30 6.48
C ALA A 170 -36.75 7.30 7.60
N PHE A 171 -35.69 7.05 8.38
CA PHE A 171 -35.29 7.85 9.53
C PHE A 171 -33.85 8.40 9.41
N SER A 172 -33.25 8.31 8.22
CA SER A 172 -31.84 8.64 7.97
C SER A 172 -31.52 10.14 7.93
N GLY A 173 -32.53 11.02 8.01
CA GLY A 173 -32.42 12.47 7.81
C GLY A 173 -32.47 13.27 9.11
#